data_AF-A0A1G6JXD5-F1
#
_entry.id   AF-A0A1G6JXD5-F1
#
_cell.length_a   1.000
_cell.length_b   1.000
_cell.length_c   1.000
_cell.angle_alpha   90.00
_cell.angle_beta   90.00
_cell.angle_gamma   90.00
#
_symmetry.space_group_name_H-M   'P 1'
#
loop_
_entity.id
_entity.type
_entity.pdbx_description
1 polymer ?
#
loop_
_entity_poly.entity_id
_entity_poly.type
_entity_poly.pdbx_seq_one_letter_code
_entity_poly.pdbx_strand_id
1 'polypeptide(L)'
;MPSLELVCHLADGGRGAVGVESMARALAWSEYLATHARRAYGTGIVTPMDRARALLKKLTDGRLPEGAFALKQVYRNEWSMLVDREYAAEAVPILVEHGYLVELEADNSARGGRPREPRYMLNPEATK
;
A
#
# COMPACT_ATOMS: atom_id res chain seq x y z
N MET A 1 26.29 2.69 5.56
CA MET A 1 25.99 3.34 6.85
C MET A 1 27.28 3.78 7.54
N PRO A 2 27.95 4.86 7.07
CA PRO A 2 29.22 5.30 7.66
C PRO A 2 29.06 5.93 9.06
N SER A 3 27.91 6.58 9.33
CA SER A 3 27.63 7.21 10.63
C SER A 3 27.43 6.20 11.75
N LEU A 4 26.68 5.12 11.49
CA LEU A 4 26.43 4.06 12.48
C LEU A 4 27.70 3.27 12.81
N GLU A 5 28.55 3.07 11.80
CA GLU A 5 29.88 2.47 11.93
C GLU A 5 30.75 3.25 12.92
N LEU A 6 30.85 4.58 12.72
CA LEU A 6 31.61 5.46 13.60
C LEU A 6 31.04 5.46 15.03
N VAL A 7 29.72 5.43 15.19
CA VAL A 7 29.08 5.35 16.51
C VAL A 7 29.45 4.03 17.21
N CYS A 8 29.35 2.89 16.54
CA CYS A 8 29.77 1.61 17.09
C CYS A 8 31.26 1.61 17.46
N HIS A 9 32.11 2.17 16.61
CA HIS A 9 33.55 2.27 16.84
C HIS A 9 33.89 3.06 18.10
N LEU A 10 33.29 4.24 18.26
CA LEU A 10 33.51 5.08 19.43
C LEU A 10 32.91 4.47 20.70
N ALA A 11 31.74 3.83 20.60
CA ALA A 11 31.08 3.16 21.72
C ALA A 11 31.92 1.99 22.28
N ASP A 12 32.64 1.27 21.41
CA ASP A 12 33.57 0.21 21.80
C ASP A 12 34.95 0.75 22.27
N GLY A 13 35.12 2.07 22.38
CA GLY A 13 36.37 2.72 22.81
C GLY A 13 37.44 2.82 21.73
N GLY A 14 37.07 2.59 20.46
CA GLY A 14 37.94 2.72 19.31
C GLY A 14 38.47 4.15 19.12
N ARG A 15 39.72 4.24 18.62
CA ARG A 15 40.38 5.51 18.29
C ARG A 15 41.02 5.40 16.91
N GLY A 16 40.95 6.47 16.13
CA GLY A 16 41.55 6.53 14.80
C GLY A 16 40.63 5.93 13.73
N ALA A 17 41.20 5.15 12.81
CA ALA A 17 40.45 4.59 11.70
C ALA A 17 39.42 3.55 12.18
N VAL A 18 38.27 3.52 11.52
CA VAL A 18 37.19 2.62 11.89
C VAL A 18 37.55 1.18 11.49
N GLY A 19 37.35 0.26 12.43
CA GLY A 19 37.68 -1.15 12.26
C GLY A 19 36.56 -1.95 11.60
N VAL A 20 36.94 -3.07 10.98
CA VAL A 20 36.02 -4.00 10.29
C VAL A 20 34.90 -4.51 11.20
N GLU A 21 35.19 -4.73 12.49
CA GLU A 21 34.21 -5.17 13.49
C GLU A 21 33.08 -4.13 13.70
N SER A 22 33.44 -2.84 13.74
CA SER A 22 32.47 -1.75 13.88
C SER A 22 31.57 -1.64 12.64
N MET A 23 32.11 -1.91 11.46
CA MET A 23 31.36 -2.00 10.19
C MET A 23 30.40 -3.19 10.18
N ALA A 24 30.88 -4.38 10.52
CA ALA A 24 30.03 -5.57 10.59
C ALA A 24 28.87 -5.36 11.57
N ARG A 25 29.16 -4.75 12.72
CA ARG A 25 28.14 -4.40 13.72
C ARG A 25 27.14 -3.37 13.20
N ALA A 26 27.60 -2.30 12.56
CA ALA A 26 26.72 -1.29 11.99
C ALA A 26 25.79 -1.87 10.91
N LEU A 27 26.27 -2.81 10.09
CA LEU A 27 25.42 -3.51 9.12
C LEU A 27 24.29 -4.29 9.83
N ALA A 28 24.62 -5.09 10.85
CA ALA A 28 23.63 -5.84 11.62
C ALA A 28 22.61 -4.94 12.31
N TRP A 29 23.05 -3.84 12.92
CA TRP A 29 22.16 -2.87 13.55
C TRP A 29 21.30 -2.12 12.53
N SER A 30 21.83 -1.80 11.35
CA SER A 30 21.07 -1.10 10.31
C SER A 30 19.87 -1.93 9.85
N GLU A 31 20.05 -3.24 9.66
CA GLU A 31 18.94 -4.13 9.29
C GLU A 31 17.87 -4.16 10.39
N TYR A 32 18.29 -4.42 11.63
CA TYR A 32 17.39 -4.49 12.78
C TYR A 32 16.62 -3.17 12.99
N LEU A 33 17.32 -2.04 13.01
CA LEU A 33 16.75 -0.71 13.22
C LEU A 33 15.83 -0.29 12.08
N ALA A 34 16.11 -0.67 10.83
CA ALA A 34 15.21 -0.38 9.72
C ALA A 34 13.87 -1.10 9.88
N THR A 35 13.88 -2.39 10.25
CA THR A 35 12.64 -3.10 10.59
C THR A 35 11.93 -2.49 11.80
N HIS A 36 12.67 -2.08 12.82
CA HIS A 36 12.11 -1.48 14.02
C HIS A 36 11.47 -0.12 13.74
N ALA A 37 12.14 0.75 12.98
CA ALA A 37 11.62 2.05 12.56
C ALA A 37 10.33 1.90 11.76
N ARG A 38 10.24 0.94 10.83
CA ARG A 38 8.99 0.64 10.11
C ARG A 38 7.84 0.24 11.03
N ARG A 39 8.12 -0.47 12.13
CA ARG A 39 7.11 -0.85 13.11
C ARG A 39 6.73 0.30 14.04
N ALA A 40 7.73 1.01 14.59
CA ALA A 40 7.53 2.07 15.57
C ALA A 40 6.92 3.35 14.95
N TYR A 41 7.32 3.69 13.72
CA TYR A 41 6.83 4.87 13.02
C TYR A 41 5.77 4.57 11.97
N GLY A 42 5.57 3.30 11.60
CA GLY A 42 4.49 2.89 10.69
C GLY A 42 3.13 2.79 11.36
N THR A 43 3.07 2.68 12.68
CA THR A 43 1.79 2.64 13.43
C THR A 43 1.10 4.01 13.32
N GLY A 44 -0.06 4.04 12.65
CA GLY A 44 -0.92 5.22 12.52
C GLY A 44 -0.92 5.86 11.13
N ILE A 45 0.00 5.48 10.24
CA ILE A 45 -0.01 5.94 8.84
C ILE A 45 -0.72 4.87 8.00
N VAL A 46 -1.95 5.16 7.60
CA VAL A 46 -2.68 4.34 6.63
C VAL A 46 -2.11 4.61 5.24
N THR A 47 -1.45 3.62 4.64
CA THR A 47 -0.89 3.77 3.29
C THR A 47 -1.93 3.45 2.23
N PRO A 48 -1.78 3.94 0.98
CA PRO A 48 -2.60 3.50 -0.16
C PRO A 48 -2.66 1.98 -0.32
N MET A 49 -1.54 1.29 -0.06
CA MET A 49 -1.46 -0.18 -0.11
C MET A 49 -2.32 -0.85 0.97
N ASP A 50 -2.42 -0.27 2.17
CA ASP A 50 -3.30 -0.79 3.21
C ASP A 50 -4.78 -0.63 2.84
N ARG A 51 -5.12 0.46 2.14
CA ARG A 51 -6.46 0.67 1.57
C ARG A 51 -6.76 -0.33 0.47
N ALA A 52 -5.81 -0.59 -0.42
CA ALA A 52 -5.91 -1.63 -1.45
C ALA A 52 -6.14 -3.02 -0.84
N ARG A 53 -5.38 -3.39 0.20
CA ARG A 53 -5.58 -4.64 0.95
C ARG A 53 -6.96 -4.70 1.61
N ALA A 54 -7.41 -3.60 2.20
CA ALA A 54 -8.74 -3.52 2.80
C ALA A 54 -9.83 -3.73 1.74
N LEU A 55 -9.71 -3.11 0.56
CA LEU A 55 -10.64 -3.27 -0.56
C LEU A 55 -10.63 -4.71 -1.10
N LEU A 56 -9.44 -5.29 -1.29
CA LEU A 56 -9.30 -6.69 -1.72
C LEU A 56 -10.00 -7.64 -0.75
N LYS A 57 -9.82 -7.45 0.55
CA LYS A 57 -10.53 -8.23 1.58
C LYS A 57 -12.06 -8.12 1.43
N LYS A 58 -12.59 -6.93 1.14
CA LYS A 58 -14.03 -6.75 0.94
C LYS A 58 -14.55 -7.43 -0.32
N LEU A 59 -13.74 -7.46 -1.37
CA LEU A 59 -14.03 -8.21 -2.59
C LEU A 59 -14.06 -9.72 -2.32
N THR A 60 -13.04 -10.26 -1.64
CA THR A 60 -12.99 -11.70 -1.29
C THR A 60 -14.08 -12.11 -0.30
N ASP A 61 -14.51 -11.21 0.59
CA ASP A 61 -15.61 -11.44 1.53
C ASP A 61 -17.00 -11.34 0.84
N GLY A 62 -17.07 -11.09 -0.47
CA GLY A 62 -18.33 -10.95 -1.22
C GLY A 62 -19.17 -9.72 -0.81
N ARG A 63 -18.52 -8.68 -0.27
CA ARG A 63 -19.21 -7.45 0.19
C ARG A 63 -19.54 -6.48 -0.93
N LEU A 64 -18.96 -6.67 -2.11
CA LEU A 64 -19.29 -5.98 -3.34
C LEU A 64 -19.99 -6.94 -4.30
N PRO A 65 -20.78 -6.44 -5.27
CA PRO A 65 -21.38 -7.28 -6.29
C PRO A 65 -20.31 -8.11 -7.03
N GLU A 66 -20.65 -9.34 -7.42
CA GLU A 66 -19.77 -10.18 -8.27
C GLU A 66 -19.53 -9.56 -9.66
N GLY A 67 -20.43 -8.67 -10.09
CA GLY A 67 -20.30 -7.90 -11.34
C GLY A 67 -19.65 -6.53 -11.16
N ALA A 68 -19.73 -5.71 -12.21
CA ALA A 68 -19.15 -4.38 -12.22
C ALA A 68 -19.73 -3.47 -11.11
N PHE A 69 -18.85 -2.89 -10.28
CA PHE A 69 -19.19 -1.95 -9.22
C PHE A 69 -18.62 -0.56 -9.49
N ALA A 70 -19.24 0.46 -8.91
CA ALA A 70 -18.74 1.84 -9.00
C ALA A 70 -17.94 2.21 -7.74
N LEU A 71 -17.01 3.17 -7.86
CA LEU A 71 -16.23 3.67 -6.71
C LEU A 71 -17.13 4.12 -5.55
N LYS A 72 -18.29 4.69 -5.87
CA LYS A 72 -19.31 5.10 -4.90
C LYS A 72 -19.83 4.00 -4.00
N GLN A 73 -19.84 2.76 -4.48
CA GLN A 73 -20.27 1.62 -3.66
C GLN A 73 -19.22 1.22 -2.62
N VAL A 74 -17.96 1.63 -2.80
CA VAL A 74 -16.89 1.36 -1.84
C VAL A 74 -16.99 2.32 -0.66
N TYR A 75 -16.97 3.63 -0.90
CA TYR A 75 -16.92 4.62 0.19
C TYR A 75 -18.25 4.81 0.92
N ARG A 76 -19.39 4.57 0.26
CA ARG A 76 -20.71 4.72 0.90
C ARG A 76 -20.94 3.72 2.05
N ASN A 77 -20.24 2.60 2.06
CA ASN A 77 -20.36 1.62 3.13
C ASN A 77 -19.51 1.96 4.36
N GLU A 78 -18.75 3.07 4.31
CA GLU A 78 -17.93 3.59 5.41
C GLU A 78 -17.02 2.52 6.02
N TRP A 79 -16.49 1.63 5.17
CA TRP A 79 -15.59 0.59 5.64
C TRP A 79 -14.31 1.20 6.17
N SER A 80 -13.79 0.64 7.26
CA SER A 80 -12.50 1.01 7.81
C SER A 80 -11.44 1.04 6.70
N MET A 81 -10.64 2.12 6.66
CA MET A 81 -9.63 2.42 5.64
C MET A 81 -10.18 2.87 4.27
N LEU A 82 -11.49 2.91 4.07
CA LEU A 82 -12.17 3.23 2.79
C LEU A 82 -13.35 4.21 2.99
N VAL A 83 -13.35 4.98 4.07
CA VAL A 83 -14.48 5.83 4.48
C VAL A 83 -14.74 6.98 3.50
N ASP A 84 -13.69 7.50 2.88
CA ASP A 84 -13.77 8.66 1.98
C ASP A 84 -13.57 8.25 0.52
N ARG A 85 -14.05 9.12 -0.38
CA ARG A 85 -13.90 8.92 -1.82
C ARG A 85 -12.43 8.85 -2.22
N GLU A 86 -11.61 9.71 -1.64
CA GLU A 86 -10.16 9.79 -1.87
C GLU A 86 -9.49 8.47 -1.48
N TYR A 87 -9.91 7.87 -0.37
CA TYR A 87 -9.33 6.62 0.14
C TYR A 87 -9.67 5.44 -0.76
N ALA A 88 -10.90 5.39 -1.25
CA ALA A 88 -11.30 4.41 -2.26
C ALA A 88 -10.57 4.66 -3.59
N ALA A 89 -10.39 5.92 -4.00
CA ALA A 89 -9.73 6.28 -5.25
C ALA A 89 -8.23 5.94 -5.26
N GLU A 90 -7.56 5.94 -4.11
CA GLU A 90 -6.18 5.49 -3.99
C GLU A 90 -6.03 3.95 -4.04
N ALA A 91 -7.02 3.22 -3.53
CA ALA A 91 -6.98 1.76 -3.46
C ALA A 91 -7.14 1.09 -4.84
N VAL A 92 -7.97 1.66 -5.70
CA VAL A 92 -8.35 1.05 -6.98
C VAL A 92 -7.19 0.94 -7.98
N PRO A 93 -6.40 1.99 -8.26
CA PRO A 93 -5.27 1.91 -9.19
C PRO A 93 -4.27 0.83 -8.83
N ILE A 94 -3.99 0.66 -7.53
CA ILE A 94 -3.10 -0.39 -7.03
C ILE A 94 -3.64 -1.78 -7.38
N LEU A 95 -4.94 -2.02 -7.16
CA LEU A 95 -5.55 -3.29 -7.50
C LEU A 95 -5.65 -3.53 -9.01
N VAL A 96 -5.80 -2.48 -9.82
CA VAL A 96 -5.74 -2.58 -11.29
C VAL A 96 -4.33 -2.91 -11.76
N GLU A 97 -3.31 -2.21 -11.23
CA GLU A 97 -1.89 -2.45 -11.55
C GLU A 97 -1.46 -3.87 -11.19
N HIS A 98 -1.91 -4.38 -10.05
CA HIS A 98 -1.66 -5.77 -9.63
C HIS A 98 -2.59 -6.80 -10.28
N GLY A 99 -3.48 -6.38 -11.18
CA GLY A 99 -4.35 -7.27 -11.96
C GLY A 99 -5.52 -7.88 -11.19
N TYR A 100 -5.82 -7.42 -9.97
CA TYR A 100 -7.00 -7.84 -9.19
C TYR A 100 -8.30 -7.21 -9.69
N LEU A 101 -8.23 -6.00 -10.25
CA LEU A 101 -9.38 -5.28 -10.80
C LEU A 101 -9.17 -4.97 -12.29
N VAL A 102 -10.26 -4.97 -13.04
CA VAL A 102 -10.32 -4.47 -14.41
C VAL A 102 -11.19 -3.22 -14.42
N GLU A 103 -10.66 -2.12 -14.96
CA GLU A 103 -11.43 -0.92 -15.23
C GLU A 103 -12.24 -1.11 -16.52
N LEU A 104 -13.55 -0.93 -16.40
CA LEU A 104 -14.50 -0.97 -17.50
C LEU A 104 -14.78 0.49 -17.91
N GLU A 105 -14.33 0.86 -19.10
CA GLU A 105 -14.72 2.15 -19.66
C GLU A 105 -16.24 2.21 -19.79
N ALA A 106 -16.82 3.29 -19.30
CA ALA A 106 -18.24 3.51 -19.47
C ALA A 106 -18.49 3.84 -20.93
N ASP A 107 -19.20 2.96 -21.64
CA ASP A 107 -19.63 3.17 -23.03
C ASP A 107 -20.11 4.60 -23.24
N ASN A 108 -19.31 5.38 -23.98
CA ASN A 108 -19.65 6.71 -24.47
C ASN A 108 -20.70 6.56 -25.58
N SER A 109 -21.87 6.01 -25.24
CA SER A 109 -22.99 5.86 -26.17
C SER A 109 -23.62 7.23 -26.43
N ALA A 110 -23.05 7.94 -27.41
CA ALA A 110 -23.69 8.77 -28.43
C ALA A 110 -24.78 9.80 -28.04
N ARG A 111 -24.98 10.19 -26.77
CA ARG A 111 -26.01 11.18 -26.42
C ARG A 111 -25.59 12.11 -25.28
N GLY A 112 -24.78 13.11 -25.64
CA GLY A 112 -24.57 14.41 -24.97
C GLY A 112 -24.97 14.53 -23.50
N GLY A 113 -24.43 13.68 -22.63
CA GLY A 113 -24.68 13.67 -21.20
C GLY A 113 -23.38 13.61 -20.41
N ARG A 114 -23.43 13.95 -19.12
CA ARG A 114 -22.27 13.90 -18.20
C ARG A 114 -21.57 12.53 -18.31
N PRO A 115 -20.22 12.49 -18.45
CA PRO A 115 -19.47 11.24 -18.50
C PRO A 115 -19.87 10.34 -17.34
N ARG A 116 -20.17 9.08 -17.63
CA ARG A 116 -20.53 8.09 -16.62
C ARG A 116 -19.29 7.78 -15.78
N GLU A 117 -19.49 7.57 -14.48
CA GLU A 117 -18.40 7.18 -13.58
C GLU A 117 -17.79 5.84 -14.01
N PRO A 118 -16.45 5.68 -13.98
CA PRO A 118 -15.80 4.42 -14.33
C PRO A 118 -16.27 3.30 -13.40
N ARG A 119 -16.40 2.10 -13.97
CA ARG A 119 -16.80 0.89 -13.24
C ARG A 119 -15.63 -0.07 -13.16
N TYR A 120 -15.59 -0.85 -12.10
CA TYR A 120 -14.53 -1.81 -11.84
C TYR A 120 -15.13 -3.19 -11.64
N MET A 121 -14.40 -4.22 -12.04
CA MET A 121 -14.82 -5.61 -11.87
C MET A 121 -13.63 -6.43 -11.36
N LEU A 122 -13.90 -7.44 -10.54
CA LEU A 122 -12.87 -8.39 -10.12
C LEU A 122 -12.33 -9.10 -11.36
N ASN A 123 -11.01 -9.19 -11.49
CA ASN A 123 -10.41 -9.98 -12.56
C ASN A 123 -10.61 -11.48 -12.27
N PRO A 124 -11.36 -12.22 -13.11
CA PRO A 124 -11.56 -13.66 -12.93
C PRO A 124 -10.24 -14.46 -13.02
N GLU A 125 -9.21 -13.95 -13.68
CA GLU A 125 -7.89 -14.61 -13.76
C GLU A 125 -7.07 -14.47 -12.47
N ALA A 126 -7.35 -13.46 -11.65
CA ALA A 126 -6.59 -13.19 -10.42
C ALA A 126 -6.98 -14.08 -9.23
N THR A 127 -8.02 -14.90 -9.37
CA THR A 127 -8.55 -15.76 -8.29
C THR A 127 -8.22 -17.25 -8.51
N LYS A 128 -7.31 -17.56 -9.45
CA LYS A 128 -6.94 -18.94 -9.80
C LYS A 128 -5.64 -19.40 -9.14
#